data_AF-A0A6M1TYU9-F1
#
_entry.id   AF-A0A6M1TYU9-F1
#
_cell.length_a   1.000
_cell.length_b   1.000
_cell.length_c   1.000
_cell.angle_alpha   90.00
_cell.angle_beta   90.00
_cell.angle_gamma   90.00
#
_symmetry.space_group_name_H-M   'P 1'
#
loop_
_entity.id
_entity.type
_entity.pdbx_description
1 polymer ?
#
loop_
_entity_poly.entity_id
_entity_poly.type
_entity_poly.pdbx_seq_one_letter_code
_entity_poly.pdbx_strand_id
1 'polypeptide(L)'
;TTDPSKTRKPPEPKLKPVPEAAVAAVGDTLREQGLAVPAVGGGTTFLQAKTANEVLKAQERRIRLQKLKGELIERARALALVFRLAREERDAWVTWPARAAALMAADLGVEPAAMQKVLEKHVRAHLDELAEVRPDFR
;
A
#
# COMPACT_ATOMS: atom_id res chain seq x y z
N THR A 1 40.87 -6.81 63.72
CA THR A 1 39.44 -7.14 63.76
C THR A 1 38.68 -5.92 63.30
N THR A 2 37.83 -6.07 62.29
CA THR A 2 37.37 -4.98 61.39
C THR A 2 36.04 -4.41 61.86
N ASP A 3 35.94 -3.08 61.96
CA ASP A 3 34.75 -2.32 62.36
C ASP A 3 33.65 -2.36 61.28
N PRO A 4 32.40 -2.77 61.59
CA PRO A 4 31.33 -2.97 60.63
C PRO A 4 30.57 -1.71 60.20
N SER A 5 31.00 -0.50 60.58
CA SER A 5 30.17 0.72 60.45
C SER A 5 30.24 1.46 59.10
N LYS A 6 30.68 0.84 58.00
CA LYS A 6 30.75 1.48 56.66
C LYS A 6 30.16 0.62 55.54
N THR A 7 28.86 0.37 55.58
CA THR A 7 28.10 -0.06 54.39
C THR A 7 27.58 1.18 53.65
N ARG A 8 28.32 1.65 52.64
CA ARG A 8 27.82 2.65 51.69
C ARG A 8 26.76 1.99 50.80
N LYS A 9 25.50 2.45 50.89
CA LYS A 9 24.43 2.10 49.97
C LYS A 9 24.81 2.58 48.54
N PRO A 10 24.75 1.73 47.50
CA PRO A 10 25.04 2.17 46.15
C PRO A 10 23.99 3.20 45.68
N PRO A 11 24.39 4.27 44.96
CA PRO A 11 23.45 5.26 44.45
C PRO A 11 22.55 4.63 43.39
N GLU A 12 21.23 4.78 43.56
CA GLU A 12 20.25 4.35 42.58
C GLU A 12 20.45 5.13 41.26
N PRO A 13 20.47 4.45 40.10
CA PRO A 13 20.70 5.11 38.82
C PRO A 13 19.53 6.04 38.50
N LYS A 14 19.79 7.35 38.51
CA LYS A 14 18.83 8.37 38.06
C LYS A 14 18.63 8.23 36.55
N LEU A 15 17.61 7.47 36.15
CA LEU A 15 17.17 7.34 34.77
C LEU A 15 16.63 8.70 34.31
N LYS A 16 17.28 9.30 33.30
CA LYS A 16 16.82 10.54 32.68
C LYS A 16 15.43 10.30 32.07
N PRO A 17 14.44 11.18 32.28
CA PRO A 17 13.13 11.05 31.66
C PRO A 17 13.29 11.00 30.14
N VAL A 18 12.58 10.07 29.49
CA VAL A 18 12.49 10.05 28.03
C VAL A 18 11.80 11.35 27.61
N PRO A 19 12.32 12.08 26.61
CA PRO A 19 11.67 13.30 26.13
C PRO A 19 10.23 13.01 25.70
N GLU A 20 9.30 13.81 26.17
CA GLU A 20 7.87 13.70 25.86
C GLU A 20 7.61 13.73 24.34
N ALA A 21 8.40 14.52 23.60
CA ALA A 21 8.37 14.56 22.14
C ALA A 21 8.70 13.21 21.47
N ALA A 22 9.61 12.43 22.05
CA ALA A 22 9.98 11.11 21.51
C ALA A 22 8.86 10.09 21.73
N VAL A 23 8.13 10.18 22.85
CA VAL A 23 7.00 9.29 23.13
C VAL A 23 5.75 9.69 22.36
N ALA A 24 5.53 10.98 22.14
CA ALA A 24 4.50 11.48 21.24
C ALA A 24 4.70 10.96 19.81
N ALA A 25 5.92 11.08 19.26
CA ALA A 25 6.25 10.58 17.92
C ALA A 25 6.01 9.06 17.77
N VAL A 26 6.34 8.29 18.82
CA VAL A 26 6.07 6.84 18.82
C VAL A 26 4.57 6.56 18.97
N GLY A 27 3.84 7.35 19.75
CA GLY A 27 2.38 7.24 19.84
C GLY A 27 1.68 7.56 18.52
N ASP A 28 2.14 8.56 17.78
CA ASP A 28 1.58 8.93 16.48
C ASP A 28 1.80 7.83 15.44
N THR A 29 3.01 7.25 15.38
CA THR A 29 3.29 6.10 14.49
C THR A 29 2.48 4.85 14.83
N LEU A 30 2.20 4.59 16.12
CA LEU A 30 1.31 3.50 16.54
C LEU A 30 -0.14 3.78 16.14
N ARG A 31 -0.61 5.03 16.24
CA ARG A 31 -1.98 5.44 15.88
C ARG A 31 -2.22 5.35 14.38
N GLU A 32 -1.26 5.80 13.56
CA GLU A 32 -1.30 5.69 12.09
C GLU A 32 -1.40 4.24 11.62
N GLN A 33 -0.89 3.30 12.42
CA GLN A 33 -0.92 1.86 12.13
C GLN A 33 -2.05 1.11 12.83
N GLY A 34 -3.00 1.82 13.45
CA GLY A 34 -4.19 1.24 14.10
C GLY A 34 -3.90 0.48 15.40
N LEU A 35 -2.76 0.73 16.04
CA LEU A 35 -2.36 0.09 17.29
C LEU A 35 -2.71 0.95 18.51
N ALA A 36 -2.96 0.29 19.64
CA ALA A 36 -3.25 0.95 20.91
C ALA A 36 -2.04 1.79 21.36
N VAL A 37 -2.26 3.09 21.51
CA VAL A 37 -1.26 4.04 22.02
C VAL A 37 -1.32 4.04 23.55
N PRO A 38 -0.20 3.84 24.27
CA PRO A 38 -0.17 4.02 25.72
C PRO A 38 -0.60 5.45 26.08
N ALA A 39 -1.47 5.61 27.08
CA ALA A 39 -2.01 6.92 27.46
C ALA A 39 -0.88 7.94 27.75
N VAL A 40 -0.87 9.05 27.01
CA VAL A 40 0.05 10.17 27.23
C VAL A 40 -0.54 11.05 28.32
N GLY A 41 -0.27 10.72 29.57
CA GLY A 41 -0.68 11.50 30.73
C GLY A 41 0.15 11.11 31.95
N GLY A 42 1.04 12.00 32.38
CA GLY A 42 1.86 11.82 33.59
C GLY A 42 3.02 10.84 33.40
N GLY A 43 4.11 11.28 32.77
CA GLY A 43 5.41 10.60 32.80
C GLY A 43 5.41 9.26 32.06
N THR A 44 5.61 9.31 30.75
CA THR A 44 5.85 8.10 29.95
C THR A 44 7.12 7.42 30.47
N THR A 45 6.94 6.35 31.24
CA THR A 45 8.03 5.69 31.96
C THR A 45 8.98 5.05 30.93
N PHE A 46 10.29 5.02 31.21
CA PHE A 46 11.30 4.39 30.33
C PHE A 46 10.88 3.00 29.80
N LEU A 47 10.16 2.23 30.61
CA LEU A 47 9.60 0.94 30.22
C LEU A 47 8.60 1.03 29.06
N GLN A 48 7.71 2.02 29.06
CA GLN A 48 6.74 2.24 27.96
C GLN A 48 7.45 2.60 26.66
N ALA A 49 8.45 3.49 26.73
CA ALA A 49 9.26 3.85 25.57
C ALA A 49 10.05 2.64 25.01
N LYS A 50 10.59 1.79 25.90
CA LYS A 50 11.26 0.55 25.50
C LYS A 50 10.30 -0.43 24.83
N THR A 51 9.13 -0.65 25.40
CA THR A 51 8.11 -1.52 24.82
C THR A 51 7.69 -1.04 23.43
N ALA A 52 7.46 0.27 23.28
CA ALA A 52 7.04 0.83 22.01
C ALA A 52 8.15 0.74 20.93
N ASN A 53 9.42 0.91 21.32
CA ASN A 53 10.55 0.70 20.41
C ASN A 53 10.67 -0.77 19.94
N GLU A 54 10.47 -1.73 20.84
CA GLU A 54 10.48 -3.15 20.49
C GLU A 54 9.31 -3.54 19.59
N VAL A 55 8.12 -2.96 19.79
CA VAL A 55 6.97 -3.12 18.88
C VAL A 55 7.32 -2.61 17.48
N LEU A 56 7.86 -1.40 17.36
CA LEU A 56 8.26 -0.83 16.06
C LEU A 56 9.32 -1.69 15.35
N LYS A 57 10.33 -2.17 16.08
CA LYS A 57 11.34 -3.12 15.53
C LYS A 57 10.71 -4.42 15.04
N ALA A 58 9.76 -4.97 15.80
CA ALA A 58 9.05 -6.19 15.41
C ALA A 58 8.24 -5.97 14.12
N GLN A 59 7.59 -4.81 13.97
CA GLN A 59 6.86 -4.45 12.75
C GLN A 59 7.78 -4.26 11.56
N GLU A 60 8.90 -3.56 11.72
CA GLU A 60 9.89 -3.39 10.66
C GLU A 60 10.38 -4.76 10.15
N ARG A 61 10.72 -5.67 11.08
CA ARG A 61 11.13 -7.04 10.76
C ARG A 61 10.02 -7.82 10.04
N ARG A 62 8.77 -7.66 10.47
CA ARG A 62 7.61 -8.27 9.81
C ARG A 62 7.49 -7.78 8.37
N ILE A 63 7.45 -6.47 8.13
CA ILE A 63 7.35 -5.90 6.78
C ILE A 63 8.53 -6.34 5.92
N ARG A 64 9.75 -6.35 6.47
CA ARG A 64 10.94 -6.83 5.75
C ARG A 64 10.82 -8.30 5.36
N LEU A 65 10.31 -9.15 6.25
CA LEU A 65 10.07 -10.57 5.95
C LEU A 65 9.02 -10.72 4.84
N GLN A 66 7.92 -9.97 4.89
CA GLN A 66 6.89 -9.99 3.85
C GLN A 66 7.44 -9.55 2.48
N LYS A 67 8.28 -8.51 2.45
CA LYS A 67 9.00 -8.09 1.22
C LYS A 67 9.90 -9.20 0.68
N LEU A 68 10.70 -9.86 1.54
CA LEU A 68 11.59 -10.95 1.14
C LEU A 68 10.82 -12.18 0.62
N LYS A 69 9.64 -12.44 1.18
CA LYS A 69 8.73 -13.50 0.71
C LYS A 69 7.99 -13.15 -0.58
N GLY A 70 8.04 -11.89 -1.04
CA GLY A 70 7.29 -11.42 -2.19
C GLY A 70 5.80 -11.18 -1.93
N GLU A 71 5.39 -11.07 -0.66
CA GLU A 71 3.99 -10.82 -0.28
C GLU A 71 3.57 -9.34 -0.48
N LEU A 72 4.54 -8.43 -0.63
CA LEU A 72 4.28 -6.99 -0.80
C LEU A 72 4.77 -6.51 -2.17
N ILE A 73 3.90 -5.77 -2.88
CA ILE A 73 4.21 -5.12 -4.15
C ILE A 73 4.19 -3.59 -4.00
N GLU A 74 4.97 -2.92 -4.83
CA GLU A 74 4.96 -1.46 -4.91
C GLU A 74 3.67 -0.98 -5.60
N ARG A 75 2.84 -0.21 -4.88
CA ARG A 75 1.56 0.29 -5.38
C ARG A 75 1.70 1.06 -6.71
N ALA A 76 2.68 1.95 -6.83
CA ALA A 76 2.91 2.73 -8.04
C ALA A 76 3.22 1.84 -9.25
N ARG A 77 4.01 0.79 -9.05
CA ARG A 77 4.34 -0.20 -10.08
C ARG A 77 3.13 -1.04 -10.47
N ALA A 78 2.34 -1.48 -9.51
CA ALA A 78 1.11 -2.24 -9.76
C ALA A 78 0.12 -1.42 -10.58
N LEU A 79 -0.09 -0.15 -10.21
CA LEU A 79 -0.94 0.76 -10.99
C LEU A 79 -0.42 0.97 -12.41
N ALA A 80 0.87 1.27 -12.57
CA ALA A 80 1.47 1.46 -13.88
C ALA A 80 1.31 0.22 -14.78
N LEU A 81 1.47 -0.99 -14.21
CA LEU A 81 1.25 -2.25 -14.91
C LEU A 81 -0.21 -2.40 -15.36
N VAL A 82 -1.17 -2.15 -14.46
CA VAL A 82 -2.61 -2.26 -14.76
C VAL A 82 -3.01 -1.25 -15.85
N PHE A 83 -2.56 0.01 -15.74
CA PHE A 83 -2.85 1.03 -16.76
C PHE A 83 -2.27 0.67 -18.13
N ARG A 84 -1.04 0.13 -18.15
CA ARG A 84 -0.43 -0.32 -19.39
C ARG A 84 -1.21 -1.47 -20.01
N LEU A 85 -1.58 -2.48 -19.23
CA LEU A 85 -2.37 -3.62 -19.70
C LEU A 85 -3.74 -3.18 -20.22
N ALA A 86 -4.44 -2.32 -19.48
CA ALA A 86 -5.73 -1.79 -19.91
C ALA A 86 -5.62 -0.98 -21.22
N ARG A 87 -4.52 -0.23 -21.40
CA ARG A 87 -4.26 0.48 -22.65
C ARG A 87 -3.96 -0.47 -23.81
N GLU A 88 -3.12 -1.48 -23.59
CA GLU A 88 -2.83 -2.52 -24.59
C GLU A 88 -4.13 -3.19 -25.06
N GLU A 89 -5.03 -3.51 -24.13
CA GLU A 89 -6.35 -4.06 -24.42
C GLU A 89 -7.21 -3.09 -25.24
N ARG A 90 -7.32 -1.82 -24.81
CA ARG A 90 -8.07 -0.80 -25.55
C ARG A 90 -7.57 -0.66 -26.99
N ASP A 91 -6.26 -0.60 -27.18
CA ASP A 91 -5.66 -0.42 -28.51
C ASP A 91 -5.89 -1.67 -29.39
N ALA A 92 -5.93 -2.87 -28.80
CA ALA A 92 -6.31 -4.11 -29.49
C ALA A 92 -7.78 -4.07 -29.98
N TRP A 93 -8.71 -3.59 -29.16
CA TRP A 93 -10.12 -3.42 -29.52
C TRP A 93 -10.34 -2.35 -30.59
N VAL A 94 -9.65 -1.21 -30.50
CA VAL A 94 -9.79 -0.13 -31.49
C VAL A 94 -9.39 -0.58 -32.90
N THR A 95 -8.39 -1.47 -33.01
CA THR A 95 -7.91 -1.97 -34.31
C THR A 95 -8.65 -3.22 -34.80
N TRP A 96 -9.42 -3.88 -33.93
CA TRP A 96 -10.11 -5.13 -34.25
C TRP A 96 -11.18 -5.02 -35.34
N PRO A 97 -12.04 -3.97 -35.40
CA PRO A 97 -13.05 -3.82 -36.46
C PRO A 97 -12.48 -3.90 -37.87
N ALA A 98 -11.32 -3.28 -38.11
CA ALA A 98 -10.66 -3.30 -39.42
C ALA A 98 -10.22 -4.72 -39.84
N ARG A 99 -9.93 -5.60 -38.88
CA ARG A 99 -9.55 -7.00 -39.16
C ARG A 99 -10.76 -7.92 -39.32
N ALA A 100 -11.80 -7.71 -38.50
CA ALA A 100 -12.96 -8.59 -38.44
C ALA A 100 -14.05 -8.26 -39.48
N ALA A 101 -14.17 -7.00 -39.90
CA ALA A 101 -15.27 -6.54 -40.73
C ALA A 101 -15.39 -7.29 -42.06
N ALA A 102 -14.28 -7.54 -42.76
CA ALA A 102 -14.30 -8.23 -44.04
C ALA A 102 -14.78 -9.69 -43.92
N LEU A 103 -14.37 -10.38 -42.85
CA LEU A 103 -14.79 -11.77 -42.57
C LEU A 103 -16.29 -11.82 -42.27
N MET A 104 -16.75 -10.99 -41.34
CA MET A 104 -18.16 -10.93 -40.96
C MET A 104 -19.06 -10.45 -42.12
N ALA A 105 -18.57 -9.53 -42.95
CA ALA A 105 -19.29 -9.05 -44.12
C ALA A 105 -19.46 -10.15 -45.18
N ALA A 106 -18.43 -10.98 -45.38
CA ALA A 106 -18.51 -12.13 -46.28
C ALA A 106 -19.54 -13.17 -45.79
N ASP A 107 -19.56 -13.47 -44.50
CA ASP A 107 -20.50 -14.42 -43.90
C ASP A 107 -21.96 -13.96 -44.02
N LEU A 108 -22.19 -12.65 -43.94
CA LEU A 108 -23.53 -12.05 -43.96
C LEU A 108 -23.94 -11.52 -45.34
N GLY A 109 -23.06 -11.58 -46.34
CA GLY A 109 -23.32 -11.07 -47.70
C GLY A 109 -23.53 -9.56 -47.78
N VAL A 110 -22.87 -8.78 -46.92
CA VAL A 110 -22.97 -7.31 -46.88
C VAL A 110 -21.68 -6.62 -47.31
N GLU A 111 -21.72 -5.30 -47.51
CA GLU A 111 -20.55 -4.53 -47.92
C GLU A 111 -19.55 -4.36 -46.75
N PRO A 112 -18.24 -4.68 -46.94
CA PRO A 112 -17.23 -4.66 -45.87
C PRO A 112 -17.03 -3.31 -45.18
N ALA A 113 -17.00 -2.19 -45.92
CA ALA A 113 -16.78 -0.88 -45.32
C ALA A 113 -17.98 -0.44 -44.46
N ALA A 114 -19.20 -0.76 -44.88
CA ALA A 114 -20.41 -0.56 -44.10
C ALA A 114 -20.37 -1.38 -42.80
N MET A 115 -19.96 -2.65 -42.87
CA MET A 115 -19.75 -3.50 -41.68
C MET A 115 -18.71 -2.89 -40.73
N GLN A 116 -17.54 -2.48 -41.26
CA GLN A 116 -16.48 -1.86 -40.45
C GLN A 116 -16.98 -0.61 -39.73
N LYS A 117 -17.70 0.27 -40.43
CA LYS A 117 -18.24 1.51 -39.85
C LYS A 117 -19.21 1.23 -38.69
N VAL A 118 -20.06 0.22 -38.83
CA VAL A 118 -20.99 -0.19 -37.76
C VAL A 118 -20.23 -0.77 -36.57
N LEU A 119 -19.28 -1.66 -36.81
CA LEU A 119 -18.46 -2.26 -35.75
C LEU A 119 -17.64 -1.20 -35.00
N GLU A 120 -16.99 -0.27 -35.69
CA GLU A 120 -16.23 0.81 -35.06
C GLU A 120 -17.10 1.69 -34.16
N LYS A 121 -18.32 2.01 -34.60
CA LYS A 121 -19.27 2.78 -33.78
C LYS A 121 -19.60 2.05 -32.48
N HIS A 122 -19.97 0.77 -32.55
CA HIS A 122 -20.37 0.01 -31.38
C HIS A 122 -19.20 -0.31 -30.45
N VAL A 123 -18.03 -0.65 -30.99
CA VAL A 123 -16.83 -0.90 -30.18
C VAL A 123 -16.40 0.37 -29.44
N ARG A 124 -16.39 1.53 -30.10
CA ARG A 124 -16.05 2.80 -29.42
C ARG A 124 -17.04 3.12 -28.30
N ALA A 125 -18.34 3.03 -28.57
CA ALA A 125 -19.37 3.26 -27.54
C ALA A 125 -19.19 2.33 -26.34
N HIS A 126 -18.91 1.05 -26.56
CA HIS A 126 -18.65 0.10 -25.49
C HIS A 126 -17.39 0.43 -24.69
N LEU A 127 -16.29 0.82 -25.36
CA LEU A 127 -15.06 1.24 -24.69
C LEU A 127 -15.26 2.51 -23.85
N ASP A 128 -16.09 3.44 -24.32
CA ASP A 128 -16.44 4.66 -23.58
C ASP A 128 -17.25 4.32 -22.32
N GLU A 129 -18.23 3.40 -22.41
CA GLU A 129 -18.98 2.90 -21.24
C GLU A 129 -18.06 2.25 -20.19
N LEU A 130 -17.07 1.46 -20.62
CA LEU A 130 -16.09 0.86 -19.72
C LEU A 130 -15.17 1.89 -19.05
N ALA A 131 -14.89 3.01 -19.72
CA ALA A 131 -14.00 4.05 -19.20
C ALA A 131 -14.62 4.84 -18.01
N GLU A 132 -15.95 4.82 -17.85
CA GLU A 132 -16.63 5.46 -16.72
C GLU A 132 -16.39 4.74 -15.37
N VAL A 133 -15.92 3.49 -15.39
CA VAL A 133 -15.63 2.73 -14.18
C VAL A 133 -14.31 3.20 -13.57
N ARG A 134 -14.37 3.82 -12.37
CA ARG A 134 -13.18 4.21 -11.60
C ARG A 134 -12.79 3.13 -10.61
N PRO A 135 -11.60 2.51 -10.74
CA PRO A 135 -11.11 1.59 -9.72
C PRO A 135 -10.79 2.35 -8.43
N ASP A 136 -11.41 1.97 -7.32
CA ASP A 136 -11.00 2.43 -5.99
C ASP A 136 -10.02 1.41 -5.39
N PHE A 137 -8.76 1.82 -5.25
CA PHE A 137 -7.72 1.06 -4.56
C PHE A 137 -7.33 1.83 -3.29
N ARG A 138 -8.28 1.90 -2.35
CA ARG A 138 -8.08 2.30 -0.96
C ARG A 138 -7.69 1.10 -0.10
#